data_AF-A0A0F9C466-F1
#
_entry.id   AF-A0A0F9C466-F1
#
_cell.length_a   1.000
_cell.length_b   1.000
_cell.length_c   1.000
_cell.angle_alpha   90.00
_cell.angle_beta   90.00
_cell.angle_gamma   90.00
#
_symmetry.space_group_name_H-M   'P 1'
#
loop_
_entity.id
_entity.type
_entity.pdbx_description
1 polymer ?
#
loop_
_entity_poly.entity_id
_entity_poly.type
_entity_poly.pdbx_seq_one_letter_code
_entity_poly.pdbx_strand_id
1 'polypeptide(L)'
;MKKPAGKVKSTAPCGGCRNNFYNGNNDLGVSRCWSLKDARLVKRWRIGWWTTPTIPGAFVQVKTYDCHHETGRYGFSEDLPLHAVEPVRLLKEASE
;
A
#
# COMPACT_ATOMS: atom_id res chain seq x y z
N MET A 1 -26.54 -1.44 23.55
CA MET A 1 -25.51 -2.34 22.94
C MET A 1 -24.28 -1.50 22.57
N LYS A 2 -23.14 -1.66 23.24
CA LYS A 2 -21.87 -1.00 22.83
C LYS A 2 -21.32 -1.78 21.63
N LYS A 3 -21.23 -1.15 20.45
CA LYS A 3 -20.51 -1.74 19.30
C LYS A 3 -19.07 -2.04 19.74
N PRO A 4 -18.49 -3.20 19.41
CA PRO A 4 -17.08 -3.44 19.67
C PRO A 4 -16.27 -2.34 19.01
N ALA A 5 -15.35 -1.72 19.75
CA ALA A 5 -14.42 -0.74 19.19
C ALA A 5 -13.63 -1.44 18.08
N GLY A 6 -13.92 -1.10 16.82
CA GLY A 6 -13.21 -1.68 15.69
C GLY A 6 -11.72 -1.46 15.84
N LYS A 7 -10.92 -2.49 15.60
CA LYS A 7 -9.45 -2.44 15.69
C LYS A 7 -8.96 -1.21 14.90
N VAL A 8 -8.19 -0.33 15.56
CA VAL A 8 -7.67 0.88 14.91
C VAL A 8 -6.74 0.44 13.79
N LYS A 9 -7.09 0.77 12.54
CA LYS A 9 -6.26 0.50 11.37
C LYS A 9 -4.93 1.27 11.47
N SER A 10 -3.82 0.56 11.25
CA SER A 10 -2.47 1.12 11.23
C SER A 10 -2.28 2.07 10.05
N THR A 11 -1.53 3.14 10.23
CA THR A 11 -1.14 4.07 9.15
C THR A 11 0.11 3.63 8.41
N ALA A 12 0.81 2.58 8.87
CA ALA A 12 2.05 2.11 8.23
C ALA A 12 1.91 1.80 6.73
N PRO A 13 0.81 1.18 6.23
CA PRO A 13 0.62 0.94 4.80
C PRO A 13 0.32 2.21 3.98
N CYS A 14 0.18 3.37 4.61
CA CYS A 14 -0.01 4.67 3.94
C CYS A 14 1.32 5.36 3.60
N GLY A 15 2.49 4.83 3.99
CA GLY A 15 3.78 5.44 3.68
C GLY A 15 3.95 5.65 2.16
N GLY A 16 4.24 6.88 1.72
CA GLY A 16 4.34 7.25 0.30
C GLY A 16 3.01 7.69 -0.34
N CYS A 17 1.86 7.37 0.25
CA CYS A 17 0.56 7.79 -0.27
C CYS A 17 0.40 9.32 -0.17
N ARG A 18 -0.22 9.95 -1.18
CA ARG A 18 -0.57 11.37 -1.17
C ARG A 18 -1.36 11.78 0.08
N ASN A 19 -2.29 10.92 0.50
CA ASN A 19 -3.15 11.19 1.66
C ASN A 19 -2.45 10.92 3.01
N ASN A 20 -1.20 10.43 2.99
CA ASN A 20 -0.44 10.25 4.23
C ASN A 20 -0.16 11.56 4.96
N PHE A 21 -0.17 12.69 4.23
CA PHE A 21 -0.20 14.03 4.80
C PHE A 21 -1.23 14.14 5.94
N TYR A 22 -2.44 13.62 5.74
CA TYR A 22 -3.53 13.68 6.72
C TYR A 22 -3.42 12.67 7.86
N ASN A 23 -2.40 11.80 7.89
CA ASN A 23 -2.16 10.85 9.00
C ASN A 23 -1.20 11.43 10.04
N GLY A 24 -1.37 12.70 10.42
CA GLY A 24 -0.50 13.39 11.39
C GLY A 24 0.81 13.94 10.80
N ASN A 25 0.96 13.96 9.48
CA ASN A 25 2.14 14.50 8.79
C ASN A 25 1.85 15.89 8.18
N ASN A 26 1.23 16.78 8.96
CA ASN A 26 0.79 18.10 8.53
C ASN A 26 0.72 19.09 9.70
N ASP A 27 0.76 20.38 9.37
CA ASP A 27 0.67 21.50 10.34
C ASP A 27 -0.79 21.97 10.59
N LEU A 28 -1.79 21.22 10.11
CA LEU A 28 -3.21 21.55 10.26
C LEU A 28 -3.85 20.87 11.48
N GLY A 29 -3.08 20.10 12.25
CA GLY A 29 -3.58 19.32 13.40
C GLY A 29 -4.42 18.09 13.01
N VAL A 30 -4.44 17.70 11.73
CA VAL A 30 -5.21 16.54 11.27
C VAL A 30 -4.42 15.26 11.55
N SER A 31 -4.93 14.44 12.46
CA SER A 31 -4.25 13.22 12.91
C SER A 31 -4.59 11.97 12.10
N ARG A 32 -5.65 12.01 11.28
CA ARG A 32 -6.12 10.81 10.55
C ARG A 32 -6.78 11.11 9.22
N CYS A 33 -6.37 10.39 8.18
CA CYS A 33 -7.04 10.39 6.88
C CYS A 33 -8.46 9.79 6.97
N TRP A 34 -9.44 10.47 6.37
CA TRP A 34 -10.85 10.03 6.36
C TRP A 34 -11.06 8.67 5.70
N SER A 35 -10.30 8.35 4.64
CA SER A 35 -10.41 7.08 3.92
C SER A 35 -9.90 5.88 4.72
N LEU A 36 -9.07 6.11 5.75
CA LEU A 36 -8.45 5.02 6.52
C LEU A 36 -9.50 4.15 7.22
N LYS A 37 -10.66 4.71 7.59
CA LYS A 37 -11.74 3.96 8.25
C LYS A 37 -12.25 2.81 7.39
N ASP A 38 -12.32 3.01 6.07
CA ASP A 38 -12.92 2.05 5.13
C ASP A 38 -11.85 1.29 4.32
N ALA A 39 -10.60 1.75 4.34
CA ALA A 39 -9.47 1.16 3.62
C ALA A 39 -9.25 -0.33 3.92
N ARG A 40 -9.10 -1.16 2.88
CA ARG A 40 -8.87 -2.61 3.02
C ARG A 40 -7.41 -2.93 2.76
N LEU A 41 -6.80 -3.75 3.62
CA LEU A 41 -5.44 -4.21 3.39
C LEU A 41 -5.46 -5.24 2.26
N VAL A 42 -4.77 -4.93 1.17
CA VAL A 42 -4.72 -5.75 -0.04
C VAL A 42 -3.27 -6.05 -0.41
N LYS A 43 -3.07 -7.10 -1.20
CA LYS A 43 -1.80 -7.34 -1.89
C LYS A 43 -1.85 -6.65 -3.25
N ARG A 44 -0.76 -5.96 -3.61
CA ARG A 44 -0.57 -5.35 -4.93
C ARG A 44 0.83 -5.66 -5.44
N TRP A 45 1.01 -5.58 -6.75
CA TRP A 45 2.31 -5.58 -7.39
C TRP A 45 2.79 -4.15 -7.53
N ARG A 46 4.01 -3.87 -7.06
CA ARG A 46 4.65 -2.56 -7.10
C ARG A 46 5.84 -2.60 -8.06
N ILE A 47 5.97 -1.60 -8.90
CA ILE A 47 7.12 -1.38 -9.79
C ILE A 47 7.61 0.06 -9.65
N GLY A 48 8.93 0.30 -9.76
CA GLY A 48 9.50 1.66 -9.78
C GLY A 48 9.09 2.42 -11.04
N TRP A 49 8.84 3.73 -10.92
CA TRP A 49 8.36 4.55 -12.05
C TRP A 49 9.31 4.53 -13.26
N TRP A 50 10.62 4.39 -13.00
CA TRP A 50 11.68 4.35 -14.01
C TRP A 50 12.29 2.96 -14.20
N THR A 51 11.59 1.91 -13.75
CA THR A 51 12.05 0.52 -13.84
C THR A 51 11.53 -0.14 -15.11
N THR A 52 12.43 -0.76 -15.88
CA THR A 52 12.04 -1.59 -17.03
C THR A 52 11.24 -2.81 -16.56
N PRO A 53 10.03 -3.07 -17.07
CA PRO A 53 9.15 -4.09 -16.48
C PRO A 53 9.55 -5.54 -16.77
N THR A 54 10.48 -5.77 -17.70
CA THR A 54 10.93 -7.11 -18.12
C THR A 54 12.21 -7.59 -17.42
N ILE A 55 12.79 -6.79 -16.52
CA ILE A 55 13.99 -7.23 -15.76
C ILE A 55 13.57 -8.09 -14.55
N PRO A 56 14.37 -9.09 -14.16
CA PRO A 56 14.15 -9.86 -12.94
C PRO A 56 13.90 -8.96 -11.72
N GLY A 57 12.85 -9.26 -10.96
CA GLY A 57 12.53 -8.54 -9.74
C GLY A 57 11.95 -7.13 -9.92
N ALA A 58 11.63 -6.70 -11.16
CA ALA A 58 11.00 -5.39 -11.41
C ALA A 58 9.69 -5.21 -10.63
N PHE A 59 8.90 -6.28 -10.54
CA PHE A 59 7.65 -6.31 -9.78
C PHE A 59 7.86 -6.94 -8.41
N VAL A 60 7.49 -6.19 -7.37
CA VAL A 60 7.55 -6.62 -5.97
C VAL A 60 6.14 -6.66 -5.40
N GLN A 61 5.71 -7.78 -4.86
CA GLN A 61 4.44 -7.89 -4.15
C GLN A 61 4.55 -7.14 -2.81
N VAL A 62 3.56 -6.30 -2.52
CA VAL A 62 3.50 -5.51 -1.29
C VAL A 62 2.11 -5.60 -0.66
N LYS A 63 2.03 -5.40 0.66
CA LYS A 63 0.76 -5.14 1.35
C LYS A 63 0.58 -3.64 1.46
N THR A 64 -0.57 -3.17 0.99
CA THR A 64 -0.94 -1.75 1.06
C THR A 64 -2.45 -1.62 1.20
N TYR A 65 -2.95 -0.41 1.45
CA TYR A 65 -4.40 -0.17 1.39
C TYR A 65 -4.88 -0.06 -0.06
N ASP A 66 -6.11 -0.50 -0.33
CA ASP A 66 -6.76 -0.38 -1.64
C ASP A 66 -6.89 1.08 -2.10
N CYS A 67 -7.04 2.02 -1.18
CA CYS A 67 -7.04 3.45 -1.47
C CYS A 67 -5.63 4.08 -1.61
N HIS A 68 -4.55 3.31 -1.52
CA HIS A 68 -3.18 3.86 -1.59
C HIS A 68 -2.90 4.40 -2.98
N HIS A 69 -2.43 5.65 -3.03
CA HIS A 69 -2.00 6.32 -4.25
C HIS A 69 -0.72 7.12 -4.00
N GLU A 70 0.40 6.67 -4.59
CA GLU A 70 1.71 7.31 -4.51
C GLU A 70 2.13 7.75 -5.91
N THR A 71 2.40 9.05 -6.08
CA THR A 71 2.73 9.64 -7.38
C THR A 71 4.25 9.74 -7.56
N GLY A 72 4.75 9.39 -8.75
CA GLY A 72 6.13 9.68 -9.17
C GLY A 72 7.22 8.78 -8.60
N ARG A 73 6.88 7.78 -7.77
CA ARG A 73 7.84 6.81 -7.22
C ARG A 73 7.56 5.38 -7.67
N TYR A 74 6.32 4.94 -7.58
CA TYR A 74 5.93 3.58 -7.91
C TYR A 74 4.60 3.52 -8.68
N GLY A 75 4.50 2.56 -9.60
CA GLY A 75 3.24 2.08 -10.14
C GLY A 75 2.72 0.89 -9.33
N PHE A 76 1.40 0.77 -9.20
CA PHE A 76 0.75 -0.34 -8.52
C PHE A 76 -0.26 -1.04 -9.44
N SER A 77 -0.28 -2.36 -9.40
CA SER A 77 -1.21 -3.19 -10.18
C SER A 77 -1.83 -4.26 -9.28
N GLU A 78 -3.08 -4.61 -9.54
CA GLU A 78 -3.79 -5.67 -8.81
C GLU A 78 -3.26 -7.04 -9.22
N ASP A 79 -3.14 -7.26 -10.53
CA ASP A 79 -2.58 -8.47 -11.12
C ASP A 79 -1.13 -8.29 -11.54
N LEU A 80 -0.42 -9.42 -11.61
CA LEU A 80 0.94 -9.46 -12.15
C LEU A 80 0.85 -9.38 -13.68
N PRO A 81 1.53 -8.43 -14.34
CA PRO A 81 1.54 -8.39 -15.80
C PRO A 81 2.20 -9.63 -16.41
N LEU A 82 1.69 -10.11 -17.55
CA LEU A 82 2.18 -11.33 -18.22
C LEU A 82 3.67 -11.25 -18.62
N HIS A 83 4.19 -10.05 -18.85
CA HIS A 83 5.59 -9.82 -19.23
C HIS A 83 6.54 -9.71 -18.03
N ALA A 84 6.04 -9.85 -16.80
CA ALA A 84 6.87 -9.78 -15.60
C ALA A 84 7.81 -10.99 -15.53
N VAL A 85 9.09 -10.73 -15.28
CA VAL A 85 10.13 -11.76 -15.16
C VAL A 85 10.55 -11.85 -13.70
N GLU A 86 10.56 -13.06 -13.15
CA GLU A 86 11.03 -13.38 -11.78
C GLU A 86 10.56 -12.38 -10.70
N PRO A 87 9.24 -12.22 -10.49
CA PRO A 87 8.71 -11.23 -9.56
C PRO A 87 9.02 -11.60 -8.10
N VAL A 88 9.26 -10.59 -7.27
CA VAL A 88 9.52 -10.78 -5.84
C VAL A 88 8.20 -10.91 -5.09
N ARG A 89 7.95 -12.06 -4.46
CA ARG A 89 6.74 -12.31 -3.66
C ARG A 89 7.01 -12.02 -2.19
N LEU A 90 5.97 -11.60 -1.46
CA LEU A 90 6.05 -11.59 0.00
C LEU A 90 6.25 -13.01 0.49
N LEU A 91 7.22 -13.21 1.37
CA LEU A 91 7.28 -14.44 2.14
C LEU A 91 5.95 -14.60 2.88
N LYS A 92 5.45 -15.84 2.98
CA LYS A 92 4.31 -16.12 3.86
C LYS A 92 4.72 -15.64 5.24
N GLU A 93 3.96 -14.69 5.79
CA GLU A 93 4.05 -14.42 7.23
C GLU A 93 3.75 -15.74 7.93
N ALA A 94 4.62 -16.13 8.87
CA ALA A 94 4.29 -17.17 9.81
C ALA A 94 2.97 -16.76 10.45
N SER A 95 1.93 -17.58 10.26
CA SER A 95 0.62 -17.38 10.85
C SER A 95 0.76 -17.28 12.36
N GLU A 96 0.58 -16.07 12.91
CA GLU A 96 0.23 -15.83 14.31
C GLU A 96 -1.26 -16.11 14.54
#